data_AF-A0A6A5RMA8-F1
#
_entry.id   AF-A0A6A5RMA8-F1
#
_cell.length_a   1.000
_cell.length_b   1.000
_cell.length_c   1.000
_cell.angle_alpha   90.00
_cell.angle_beta   90.00
_cell.angle_gamma   90.00
#
_symmetry.space_group_name_H-M   'P 1'
#
loop_
_entity.id
_entity.type
_entity.pdbx_description
1 polymer ?
#
loop_
_entity_poly.entity_id
_entity_poly.type
_entity_poly.pdbx_seq_one_letter_code
_entity_poly.pdbx_strand_id
1 'polypeptide(L)'
;MRVYLYAKALAKHSESVYARDPAKLDILFTACLFHDIGTTDQYDGPQRFEVEGGDAAVRHLDQYDISAADKHDVWTAIACHTSPQIAEKIGELPRLVRLAVITDFGRQSPAWGVLLPLREGMEKALGRAEIEKVLGDAVVEQAKRRPEKAPMVSWPGVMYKAHLAEPEWSGVNKMF
;
A
#
# COMPACT_ATOMS: atom_id res chain seq x y z
N MET A 1 -5.47 -4.79 -6.90
CA MET A 1 -6.11 -4.40 -8.19
C MET A 1 -6.77 -3.01 -8.12
N ARG A 2 -7.71 -2.75 -7.20
CA ARG A 2 -8.39 -1.43 -7.09
C ARG A 2 -7.41 -0.25 -6.97
N VAL A 3 -6.39 -0.39 -6.10
CA VAL A 3 -5.32 0.61 -5.93
C VAL A 3 -4.66 0.98 -7.27
N TYR A 4 -4.30 0.02 -8.12
CA TYR A 4 -3.73 0.33 -9.44
C TYR A 4 -4.69 1.12 -10.32
N LEU A 5 -5.98 0.77 -10.33
CA LEU A 5 -6.97 1.46 -11.16
C LEU A 5 -7.15 2.92 -10.73
N TYR A 6 -7.16 3.19 -9.43
CA TYR A 6 -7.18 4.56 -8.91
C TYR A 6 -5.89 5.30 -9.22
N ALA A 7 -4.73 4.66 -9.02
CA ALA A 7 -3.43 5.26 -9.28
C ALA A 7 -3.29 5.62 -10.78
N LYS A 8 -3.73 4.74 -11.68
CA LYS A 8 -3.76 4.96 -13.13
C LYS A 8 -4.69 6.12 -13.51
N ALA A 9 -5.88 6.20 -12.92
CA ALA A 9 -6.81 7.30 -13.17
C ALA A 9 -6.22 8.64 -12.70
N LEU A 10 -5.57 8.65 -11.52
CA LEU A 10 -4.91 9.83 -10.98
C LEU A 10 -3.69 10.25 -11.81
N ALA A 11 -2.88 9.29 -12.26
CA ALA A 11 -1.75 9.54 -13.15
C ALA A 11 -2.22 10.18 -14.46
N LYS A 12 -3.32 9.69 -15.04
CA LYS A 12 -3.93 10.30 -16.24
C LYS A 12 -4.42 11.73 -15.97
N HIS A 13 -5.13 11.94 -14.86
CA HIS A 13 -5.66 13.27 -14.51
C HIS A 13 -4.55 14.31 -14.26
N SER A 14 -3.39 13.87 -13.77
CA SER A 14 -2.24 14.74 -13.48
C SER A 14 -1.22 14.81 -14.61
N GLU A 15 -1.53 14.28 -15.80
CA GLU A 15 -0.63 14.23 -16.97
C GLU A 15 0.74 13.58 -16.67
N SER A 16 0.74 12.70 -15.67
CA SER A 16 1.92 12.02 -15.13
C SER A 16 2.64 11.18 -16.20
N VAL A 17 3.96 11.06 -16.06
CA VAL A 17 4.76 10.14 -16.89
C VAL A 17 4.27 8.70 -16.74
N TYR A 18 3.79 8.33 -15.55
CA TYR A 18 3.24 7.01 -15.23
C TYR A 18 1.93 6.67 -15.97
N ALA A 19 1.34 7.63 -16.69
CA ALA A 19 0.20 7.40 -17.58
C ALA A 19 0.54 7.48 -19.07
N ARG A 20 1.70 8.05 -19.44
CA ARG A 20 2.08 8.34 -20.83
C ARG A 20 3.14 7.38 -21.38
N ASP A 21 4.02 6.91 -20.51
CA ASP A 21 5.08 5.96 -20.86
C ASP A 21 4.64 4.54 -20.44
N PRO A 22 4.52 3.58 -21.38
CA PRO A 22 4.18 2.20 -21.06
C PRO A 22 5.13 1.54 -20.05
N ALA A 23 6.44 1.81 -20.13
CA ALA A 23 7.40 1.25 -19.19
C ALA A 23 7.16 1.79 -17.78
N LYS A 24 6.87 3.10 -17.64
CA LYS A 24 6.51 3.68 -16.34
C LYS A 24 5.16 3.18 -15.84
N LEU A 25 4.20 2.89 -16.72
CA LEU A 25 2.92 2.30 -16.32
C LEU A 25 3.11 0.92 -15.69
N ASP A 26 4.06 0.11 -16.18
CA ASP A 26 4.43 -1.16 -15.58
C ASP A 26 5.08 -0.97 -14.19
N ILE A 27 5.91 0.05 -14.03
CA ILE A 27 6.46 0.45 -12.71
C ILE A 27 5.34 0.84 -11.72
N LEU A 28 4.36 1.64 -12.16
CA LEU A 28 3.18 1.97 -11.35
C LEU A 28 2.38 0.72 -10.97
N PHE A 29 2.18 -0.18 -11.93
CA PHE A 29 1.47 -1.43 -11.72
C PHE A 29 2.16 -2.29 -10.67
N THR A 30 3.48 -2.49 -10.77
CA THR A 30 4.27 -3.27 -9.81
C THR A 30 4.17 -2.68 -8.41
N ALA A 31 4.35 -1.37 -8.24
CA ALA A 31 4.24 -0.74 -6.93
C ALA A 31 2.84 -0.95 -6.29
N CYS A 32 1.78 -0.76 -7.07
CA CYS A 32 0.41 -0.99 -6.58
C CYS A 32 0.11 -2.46 -6.28
N LEU A 33 0.69 -3.40 -7.03
CA LEU A 33 0.47 -4.83 -6.83
C LEU A 33 1.20 -5.34 -5.58
N PHE A 34 2.41 -4.82 -5.32
CA PHE A 34 3.28 -5.29 -4.24
C PHE A 34 3.11 -4.54 -2.91
N HIS A 35 2.37 -3.42 -2.85
CA HIS A 35 2.38 -2.56 -1.65
C HIS A 35 2.04 -3.28 -0.32
N ASP A 36 1.13 -4.26 -0.35
CA ASP A 36 0.74 -5.07 0.82
C ASP A 36 1.35 -6.48 0.82
N ILE A 37 2.22 -6.84 -0.13
CA ILE A 37 2.68 -8.23 -0.30
C ILE A 37 3.47 -8.75 0.92
N GLY A 38 4.09 -7.84 1.68
CA GLY A 38 4.79 -8.15 2.93
C GLY A 38 3.87 -8.67 4.04
N THR A 39 2.54 -8.57 3.89
CA THR A 39 1.57 -9.15 4.83
C THR A 39 1.34 -10.66 4.63
N THR A 40 1.83 -11.22 3.52
CA THR A 40 1.70 -12.66 3.24
C THR A 40 2.76 -13.48 3.97
N ASP A 41 2.45 -14.75 4.25
CA ASP A 41 3.38 -15.66 4.94
C ASP A 41 4.70 -15.85 4.20
N GLN A 42 4.68 -15.82 2.86
CA GLN A 42 5.89 -15.96 2.04
C GLN A 42 6.91 -14.83 2.28
N TYR A 43 6.43 -13.64 2.66
CA TYR A 43 7.26 -12.46 2.90
C TYR A 43 7.19 -12.00 4.37
N ASP A 44 6.84 -12.90 5.30
CA ASP A 44 6.85 -12.63 6.75
C ASP A 44 8.28 -12.67 7.33
N GLY A 45 9.13 -11.74 6.86
CA GLY A 45 10.50 -11.53 7.33
C GLY A 45 10.59 -10.71 8.63
N PRO A 46 11.81 -10.38 9.09
CA PRO A 46 12.05 -9.71 10.37
C PRO A 46 11.67 -8.21 10.39
N GLN A 47 11.43 -7.59 9.24
CA GLN A 47 11.15 -6.16 9.13
C GLN A 47 9.64 -5.89 9.07
N ARG A 48 9.24 -4.61 9.13
CA ARG A 48 7.83 -4.23 8.92
C ARG A 48 7.36 -4.69 7.53
N PHE A 49 6.07 -4.98 7.38
CA PHE A 49 5.51 -5.47 6.13
C PHE A 49 5.74 -4.52 4.95
N GLU A 50 5.78 -3.20 5.18
CA GLU A 50 6.04 -2.22 4.12
C GLU A 50 7.46 -2.37 3.56
N VAL A 51 8.43 -2.70 4.43
CA VAL A 51 9.83 -2.89 4.03
C VAL A 51 10.01 -4.23 3.33
N GLU A 52 9.46 -5.31 3.91
CA GLU A 52 9.47 -6.64 3.30
C GLU A 52 8.80 -6.64 1.91
N GLY A 53 7.72 -5.88 1.75
CA GLY A 53 7.04 -5.71 0.47
C GLY A 53 7.86 -4.94 -0.56
N GLY A 54 8.57 -3.88 -0.13
CA GLY A 54 9.51 -3.16 -0.97
C GLY A 54 10.65 -4.07 -1.46
N ASP A 55 11.26 -4.83 -0.55
CA ASP A 55 12.32 -5.78 -0.88
C ASP A 55 11.83 -6.88 -1.83
N ALA A 56 10.62 -7.39 -1.62
CA ALA A 56 10.00 -8.36 -2.52
C ALA A 56 9.79 -7.81 -3.93
N ALA A 57 9.35 -6.56 -4.05
CA ALA A 57 9.16 -5.90 -5.34
C ALA A 57 10.49 -5.70 -6.09
N VAL A 58 11.55 -5.27 -5.38
CA VAL A 58 12.88 -5.13 -6.00
C VAL A 58 13.41 -6.48 -6.49
N ARG A 59 13.31 -7.53 -5.68
CA ARG A 59 13.70 -8.90 -6.09
C ARG A 59 12.95 -9.39 -7.32
N HIS A 60 11.66 -9.04 -7.44
CA HIS A 60 10.89 -9.35 -8.64
C HIS A 60 11.39 -8.56 -9.86
N LEU A 61 11.64 -7.25 -9.70
CA LEU A 61 12.14 -6.39 -10.78
C LEU A 61 13.58 -6.72 -11.21
N ASP A 62 14.39 -7.36 -10.37
CA ASP A 62 15.72 -7.85 -10.72
C ASP A 62 15.71 -8.95 -11.80
N GLN A 63 14.56 -9.57 -12.04
CA GLN A 63 14.37 -10.56 -13.10
C GLN A 63 14.21 -9.91 -14.48
N TYR A 64 14.15 -8.58 -14.55
CA TYR A 64 13.91 -7.79 -15.75
C TYR A 64 14.96 -6.69 -15.90
N ASP A 65 15.10 -6.14 -17.11
CA ASP A 65 16.01 -5.02 -17.41
C ASP A 65 15.41 -3.68 -16.96
N ILE A 66 15.23 -3.52 -15.65
CA ILE A 66 14.66 -2.33 -15.02
C ILE A 66 15.77 -1.51 -14.36
N SER A 67 15.72 -0.19 -14.55
CA SER A 67 16.71 0.74 -14.02
C SER A 67 16.75 0.71 -12.48
N ALA A 68 17.93 0.94 -11.91
CA ALA A 68 18.08 1.05 -10.46
C ALA A 68 17.22 2.20 -9.87
N ALA A 69 17.02 3.27 -10.63
CA ALA A 69 16.15 4.39 -10.23
C ALA A 69 14.68 3.97 -10.14
N ASP A 70 14.16 3.21 -11.11
CA ASP A 70 12.79 2.71 -11.07
C ASP A 70 12.57 1.70 -9.94
N LYS A 71 13.55 0.81 -9.70
CA LYS A 71 13.51 -0.10 -8.56
C LYS A 71 13.47 0.66 -7.23
N HIS A 72 14.25 1.72 -7.11
CA HIS A 72 14.25 2.58 -5.93
C HIS A 72 12.92 3.32 -5.75
N ASP A 73 12.33 3.84 -6.82
CA ASP A 73 11.01 4.49 -6.78
C ASP A 73 9.91 3.52 -6.34
N VAL A 74 9.92 2.29 -6.85
CA VAL A 74 8.99 1.22 -6.43
C VAL A 74 9.16 0.88 -4.97
N TRP A 75 10.40 0.63 -4.54
CA TRP A 75 10.70 0.34 -3.15
C TRP A 75 10.23 1.47 -2.24
N THR A 76 10.51 2.72 -2.60
CA THR A 76 10.11 3.91 -1.83
C THR A 76 8.59 4.06 -1.77
N ALA A 77 7.90 3.83 -2.89
CA ALA A 77 6.45 3.93 -2.94
C ALA A 77 5.79 2.90 -2.02
N ILE A 78 6.32 1.68 -1.98
CA ILE A 78 5.83 0.61 -1.11
C ILE A 78 6.23 0.89 0.35
N ALA A 79 7.50 1.16 0.65
CA ALA A 79 7.98 1.34 2.03
C ALA A 79 7.31 2.53 2.74
N CYS A 80 6.88 3.56 1.99
CA CYS A 80 6.25 4.75 2.55
C CYS A 80 4.71 4.77 2.47
N HIS A 81 4.03 3.81 1.83
CA HIS A 81 2.59 3.97 1.53
C HIS A 81 1.67 4.14 2.77
N THR A 82 2.12 3.69 3.95
CA THR A 82 1.44 3.86 5.25
C THR A 82 1.85 5.15 5.99
N SER A 83 2.79 5.93 5.45
CA SER A 83 3.40 7.11 6.09
C SER A 83 2.80 8.42 5.53
N PRO A 84 1.83 9.04 6.23
CA PRO A 84 1.19 10.26 5.76
C PRO A 84 2.18 11.42 5.62
N GLN A 85 1.93 12.29 4.65
CA GLN A 85 2.71 13.47 4.27
C GLN A 85 4.11 13.18 3.70
N ILE A 86 4.77 12.09 4.12
CA ILE A 86 6.04 11.64 3.56
C ILE A 86 5.82 11.08 2.16
N ALA A 87 4.92 10.10 2.02
CA ALA A 87 4.68 9.46 0.73
C ALA A 87 4.13 10.43 -0.32
N GLU A 88 3.31 11.40 0.08
CA GLU A 88 2.75 12.41 -0.81
C GLU A 88 3.79 13.44 -1.29
N LYS A 89 4.98 13.51 -0.67
CA LYS A 89 6.02 14.50 -0.96
C LYS A 89 7.33 13.94 -1.48
N ILE A 90 7.69 12.71 -1.11
CA ILE A 90 9.01 12.14 -1.41
C ILE A 90 9.23 11.83 -2.90
N GLY A 91 8.15 11.57 -3.65
CA GLY A 91 8.23 11.32 -5.09
C GLY A 91 6.86 11.19 -5.74
N GLU A 92 6.82 11.22 -7.07
CA GLU A 92 5.57 11.14 -7.83
C GLU A 92 4.91 9.76 -7.70
N LEU A 93 5.67 8.66 -7.86
CA LEU A 93 5.14 7.31 -7.72
C LEU A 93 4.64 7.02 -6.28
N PRO A 94 5.43 7.30 -5.21
CA PRO A 94 4.94 7.22 -3.84
C PRO A 94 3.64 8.00 -3.62
N ARG A 95 3.52 9.21 -4.18
CA ARG A 95 2.30 10.02 -4.08
C ARG A 95 1.12 9.37 -4.77
N LEU A 96 1.29 8.86 -6.00
CA LEU A 96 0.21 8.19 -6.74
C LEU A 96 -0.30 6.94 -6.01
N VAL A 97 0.62 6.08 -5.55
CA VAL A 97 0.28 4.87 -4.79
C VAL A 97 -0.42 5.23 -3.49
N ARG A 98 0.13 6.16 -2.71
CA ARG A 98 -0.44 6.62 -1.44
C ARG A 98 -1.87 7.13 -1.60
N LEU A 99 -2.10 8.03 -2.55
CA LEU A 99 -3.43 8.61 -2.79
C LEU A 99 -4.43 7.54 -3.24
N ALA A 100 -3.99 6.58 -4.05
CA ALA A 100 -4.83 5.45 -4.45
C ALA A 100 -5.17 4.51 -3.27
N VAL A 101 -4.20 4.19 -2.41
CA VAL A 101 -4.40 3.36 -1.21
C VAL A 101 -5.43 4.00 -0.28
N ILE A 102 -5.26 5.28 0.06
CA ILE A 102 -6.20 5.94 0.98
C ILE A 102 -7.59 6.12 0.38
N THR A 103 -7.70 6.29 -0.94
CA THR A 103 -8.99 6.24 -1.63
C THR A 103 -9.62 4.86 -1.53
N ASP A 104 -8.86 3.76 -1.67
CA ASP A 104 -9.41 2.42 -1.50
C ASP A 104 -9.94 2.20 -0.09
N PHE A 105 -9.35 2.81 0.93
CA PHE A 105 -9.82 2.79 2.32
C PHE A 105 -10.79 3.91 2.69
N GLY A 106 -11.34 4.63 1.70
CA GLY A 106 -12.39 5.62 1.92
C GLY A 106 -11.94 6.90 2.65
N ARG A 107 -10.64 7.15 2.77
CA ARG A 107 -10.10 8.37 3.39
C ARG A 107 -10.04 9.49 2.36
N GLN A 108 -10.55 10.67 2.74
CA GLN A 108 -10.55 11.83 1.87
C GLN A 108 -9.13 12.35 1.61
N SER A 109 -8.90 12.82 0.39
CA SER A 109 -7.65 13.42 -0.06
C SER A 109 -7.93 14.52 -1.08
N PRO A 110 -6.95 15.35 -1.46
CA PRO A 110 -7.13 16.32 -2.54
C PRO A 110 -7.56 15.69 -3.89
N ALA A 111 -7.32 14.39 -4.09
CA ALA A 111 -7.74 13.64 -5.26
C ALA A 111 -9.16 13.05 -5.14
N TRP A 112 -9.85 13.24 -4.01
CA TRP A 112 -11.13 12.58 -3.72
C TRP A 112 -12.20 12.83 -4.79
N GLY A 113 -12.39 14.08 -5.20
CA GLY A 113 -13.37 14.42 -6.24
C GLY A 113 -13.10 13.75 -7.59
N VAL A 114 -11.82 13.53 -7.91
CA VAL A 114 -11.40 12.87 -9.16
C VAL A 114 -11.68 11.37 -9.10
N LEU A 115 -11.46 10.74 -7.94
CA LEU A 115 -11.50 9.29 -7.81
C LEU A 115 -12.84 8.74 -7.32
N LEU A 116 -13.71 9.56 -6.70
CA LEU A 116 -14.98 9.12 -6.13
C LEU A 116 -15.89 8.39 -7.13
N PRO A 117 -16.14 8.90 -8.36
CA PRO A 117 -16.97 8.19 -9.32
C PRO A 117 -16.40 6.83 -9.72
N LEU A 118 -15.06 6.73 -9.79
CA LEU A 118 -14.39 5.48 -10.10
C LEU A 118 -14.48 4.49 -8.93
N ARG A 119 -14.31 4.96 -7.69
CA ARG A 119 -14.41 4.13 -6.48
C ARG A 119 -15.77 3.44 -6.37
N GLU A 120 -16.87 4.18 -6.57
CA GLU A 120 -18.23 3.64 -6.51
C GLU A 120 -18.48 2.54 -7.55
N GLY A 121 -17.89 2.68 -8.74
CA GLY A 121 -17.93 1.63 -9.77
C GLY A 121 -17.06 0.44 -9.44
N MET A 122 -15.85 0.68 -8.92
CA MET A 122 -14.88 -0.38 -8.62
C MET A 122 -15.26 -1.24 -7.43
N GLU A 123 -15.89 -0.71 -6.39
CA GLU A 123 -16.35 -1.53 -5.25
C GLU A 123 -17.46 -2.52 -5.66
N LYS A 124 -18.25 -2.18 -6.69
CA LYS A 124 -19.25 -3.08 -7.28
C LYS A 124 -18.61 -4.16 -8.16
N ALA A 125 -17.62 -3.79 -8.97
CA ALA A 125 -16.96 -4.71 -9.89
C ALA A 125 -15.92 -5.61 -9.20
N LEU A 126 -15.27 -5.10 -8.15
CA LEU A 126 -14.19 -5.74 -7.41
C LEU A 126 -14.51 -5.66 -5.91
N GLY A 127 -15.28 -6.64 -5.43
CA GLY A 127 -15.76 -6.70 -4.05
C GLY A 127 -14.64 -6.51 -3.00
N ARG A 128 -14.98 -5.89 -1.87
CA ARG A 128 -13.99 -5.52 -0.83
C ARG A 128 -13.52 -6.70 0.01
N ALA A 129 -14.35 -7.73 0.19
CA ALA A 129 -14.02 -8.93 0.98
C ALA A 129 -13.46 -8.61 2.38
N GLU A 130 -14.06 -7.62 3.07
CA GLU A 130 -13.65 -7.17 4.41
C GLU A 130 -12.14 -6.82 4.52
N ILE A 131 -11.56 -6.27 3.45
CA ILE A 131 -10.12 -6.03 3.34
C ILE A 131 -9.53 -5.25 4.52
N GLU A 132 -10.28 -4.33 5.16
CA GLU A 132 -9.86 -3.61 6.35
C GLU A 132 -9.56 -4.58 7.51
N LYS A 133 -10.43 -5.57 7.72
CA LYS A 133 -10.23 -6.58 8.75
C LYS A 133 -9.10 -7.52 8.35
N VAL A 134 -9.13 -8.05 7.12
CA VAL A 134 -8.14 -9.01 6.62
C VAL A 134 -6.71 -8.44 6.71
N LEU A 135 -6.52 -7.20 6.26
CA LEU A 135 -5.22 -6.54 6.30
C LEU A 135 -4.77 -6.25 7.74
N GLY A 136 -5.67 -5.70 8.56
CA GLY A 136 -5.38 -5.41 9.97
C GLY A 136 -5.00 -6.67 10.75
N ASP A 137 -5.73 -7.76 10.56
CA ASP A 137 -5.45 -9.05 11.18
C ASP A 137 -4.10 -9.61 10.72
N ALA A 138 -3.80 -9.59 9.42
CA ALA A 138 -2.53 -10.08 8.91
C ALA A 138 -1.34 -9.35 9.54
N VAL A 139 -1.42 -8.03 9.66
CA VAL A 139 -0.36 -7.22 10.30
C VAL A 139 -0.24 -7.54 11.80
N VAL A 140 -1.37 -7.68 12.51
CA VAL A 140 -1.38 -8.02 13.94
C VAL A 140 -0.85 -9.43 14.19
N GLU A 141 -1.22 -10.42 13.37
CA GLU A 141 -0.75 -11.80 13.51
C GLU A 141 0.77 -11.91 13.28
N GLN A 142 1.32 -11.17 12.31
CA GLN A 142 2.78 -11.06 12.16
C GLN A 142 3.42 -10.43 13.40
N ALA A 143 2.84 -9.37 13.96
CA ALA A 143 3.35 -8.70 15.15
C ALA A 143 3.28 -9.57 16.42
N LYS A 144 2.26 -10.43 16.56
CA LYS A 144 2.17 -11.43 17.65
C LYS A 144 3.32 -12.43 17.60
N ARG A 145 3.73 -12.84 16.40
CA ARG A 145 4.89 -13.74 16.20
C ARG A 145 6.22 -13.03 16.38
N ARG A 146 6.31 -11.78 15.91
CA ARG A 146 7.52 -10.94 15.94
C ARG A 146 7.16 -9.48 16.27
N PRO A 147 7.13 -9.09 17.55
CA PRO A 147 6.76 -7.74 17.96
C PRO A 147 7.59 -6.63 17.32
N GLU A 148 8.84 -6.92 16.91
CA GLU A 148 9.74 -5.99 16.24
C GLU A 148 9.21 -5.50 14.88
N LYS A 149 8.29 -6.25 14.26
CA LYS A 149 7.60 -5.84 13.02
C LYS A 149 6.61 -4.70 13.24
N ALA A 150 6.26 -4.41 14.49
CA ALA A 150 5.32 -3.37 14.89
C ALA A 150 5.98 -2.35 15.83
N PRO A 151 7.05 -1.64 15.38
CA PRO A 151 7.75 -0.69 16.23
C PRO A 151 6.84 0.45 16.67
N MET A 152 7.16 1.06 17.81
CA MET A 152 6.46 2.24 18.29
C MET A 152 6.45 3.35 17.22
N VAL A 153 5.34 4.10 17.13
CA VAL A 153 5.14 5.18 16.15
C VAL A 153 5.15 4.68 14.69
N SER A 154 4.49 3.55 14.45
CA SER A 154 4.22 3.01 13.10
C SER A 154 2.76 2.56 12.97
N TRP A 155 2.26 2.44 11.75
CA TRP A 155 0.90 1.96 11.50
C TRP A 155 0.68 0.51 12.02
N PRO A 156 1.60 -0.46 11.78
CA PRO A 156 1.57 -1.76 12.47
C PRO A 156 1.59 -1.64 14.00
N GLY A 157 2.41 -0.74 14.55
CA GLY A 157 2.53 -0.51 15.99
C GLY A 157 1.23 -0.07 16.65
N VAL A 158 0.46 0.84 16.03
CA VAL A 158 -0.82 1.29 16.61
C VAL A 158 -1.89 0.20 16.58
N MET A 159 -1.94 -0.60 15.51
CA MET A 159 -2.88 -1.72 15.43
C MET A 159 -2.53 -2.84 16.41
N TYR A 160 -1.24 -3.16 16.56
CA TYR A 160 -0.80 -4.16 17.52
C TYR A 160 -1.10 -3.71 18.95
N LYS A 161 -0.87 -2.43 19.28
CA LYS A 161 -1.27 -1.86 20.57
C LYS A 161 -2.77 -1.95 20.82
N ALA A 162 -3.60 -1.70 19.80
CA ALA A 162 -5.06 -1.84 19.91
C ALA A 162 -5.48 -3.28 20.20
N HIS A 163 -4.85 -4.27 19.54
CA HIS A 163 -5.08 -5.68 19.81
C HIS A 163 -4.70 -6.06 21.25
N LEU A 164 -3.53 -5.62 21.73
CA LEU A 164 -3.11 -5.91 23.12
C LEU A 164 -4.06 -5.32 24.17
N ALA A 165 -4.71 -4.19 23.86
CA ALA A 165 -5.70 -3.58 24.75
C ALA A 165 -7.03 -4.35 24.79
N GLU A 166 -7.44 -4.96 23.68
CA GLU A 166 -8.70 -5.70 23.54
C GLU A 166 -8.50 -6.98 22.71
N PRO A 167 -7.86 -8.03 23.27
CA PRO A 167 -7.46 -9.22 22.50
C PRO A 167 -8.63 -10.04 21.96
N GLU A 168 -9.80 -9.94 22.61
CA GLU A 168 -11.03 -10.64 22.20
C GLU A 168 -11.84 -9.88 21.13
N TRP A 169 -11.41 -8.68 20.72
CA TRP A 169 -12.08 -7.92 19.67
C TRP A 169 -11.92 -8.61 18.30
N SER A 170 -13.04 -8.94 17.65
CA SER A 170 -13.07 -9.67 16.39
C SER A 170 -13.51 -8.85 15.17
N GLY A 171 -13.71 -7.53 15.31
CA GLY A 171 -14.07 -6.64 14.22
C GLY A 171 -12.86 -6.08 13.48
N VAL A 172 -13.07 -5.07 12.61
CA VAL A 172 -11.95 -4.27 12.06
C VAL A 172 -11.14 -3.69 13.22
N ASN A 173 -9.81 -3.76 13.17
CA ASN A 173 -8.94 -3.24 14.22
C ASN A 173 -9.30 -1.77 14.55
N LYS A 174 -9.46 -1.45 15.83
CA LYS A 174 -9.97 -0.13 16.26
C LYS A 174 -9.04 1.04 15.88
N MET A 175 -7.79 0.76 15.51
CA MET A 175 -6.80 1.76 15.11
C MET A 175 -6.39 1.65 13.64
N PHE A 176 -7.21 0.98 12.81
CA PHE A 176 -6.98 0.83 11.36
C PHE A 176 -6.92 2.17 10.61
#